data_AF-A0A173ZCL7-F1
#
_entry.id   AF-A0A173ZCL7-F1
#
_cell.length_a   1.000
_cell.length_b   1.000
_cell.length_c   1.000
_cell.angle_alpha   90.00
_cell.angle_beta   90.00
_cell.angle_gamma   90.00
#
_symmetry.space_group_name_H-M   'P 1'
#
loop_
_entity.id
_entity.type
_entity.pdbx_description
1 polymer ?
#
loop_
_entity_poly.entity_id
_entity_poly.type
_entity_poly.pdbx_seq_one_letter_code
_entity_poly.pdbx_strand_id
1 'polypeptide(L)'
;MIYLIQNDREYDYDVRAIALAFYERTKIVEVTKEEFEEQEWEKDDLLLTLVYTKKRIQGWLKGKVGIEGTEERAVSEEVVCDYEDHKGSRNAVCRFLYRLFEKYTGRSLPWGMLTGIRPTKIIMKWMEEEKDSAKLEQRFRETYLADPQKANLCRRVAQREKVLLESRPFEKEYSLYIGIPFCPTTCLYCSFTSFPVSRFGDRMRAYLDALYKELAFVAKHHRDKKLTTIYIGGGTPTALDEECLSKLMNMIHELFPVEESEEFTVESGRPDSITKEKFRILKEAGVTRISINPQTMHQETLDLIGRAHTVEQTKEAFLLARECGFDNINMDIITGLPGESLSYVHETLDEIFKLRPESLTVHSLAIKRAAHLNIEMEKYQGMVKGSTNEMLRLVDEYASNMEMEAYYMYRQKNIPGNLENIGYCVPDKECLYNILIMEEKQDIISCGAGASSKYVFEQGRIERTENVKNLDHYINRIDEMIDRKRKYL
;
A
#
# COMPACT_ATOMS: atom_id res chain seq x y z
N MET A 1 14.11 -1.53 -23.84
CA MET A 1 13.09 -2.60 -23.98
C MET A 1 13.70 -3.93 -23.56
N ILE A 2 12.87 -4.95 -23.27
CA ILE A 2 13.35 -6.33 -23.08
C ILE A 2 12.69 -7.20 -24.13
N TYR A 3 13.50 -7.77 -25.02
CA TYR A 3 13.09 -8.79 -25.97
C TYR A 3 13.19 -10.16 -25.29
N LEU A 4 12.12 -10.94 -25.36
CA LEU A 4 12.00 -12.24 -24.71
C LEU A 4 11.88 -13.33 -25.76
N ILE A 5 12.85 -14.24 -25.80
CA ILE A 5 12.78 -15.47 -26.59
C ILE A 5 12.60 -16.62 -25.61
N GLN A 6 11.54 -17.40 -25.75
CA GLN A 6 11.28 -18.55 -24.88
C GLN A 6 10.57 -19.68 -25.63
N ASN A 7 10.94 -20.93 -25.38
CA ASN A 7 10.33 -22.10 -26.03
C ASN A 7 9.09 -22.65 -25.30
N ASP A 8 8.74 -22.06 -24.14
CA ASP A 8 7.55 -22.38 -23.35
C ASP A 8 7.11 -21.10 -22.59
N ARG A 9 5.84 -21.04 -22.18
CA ARG A 9 5.20 -19.89 -21.52
C ARG A 9 4.72 -20.17 -20.10
N GLU A 10 4.94 -21.36 -19.56
CA GLU A 10 4.44 -21.75 -18.23
C GLU A 10 4.85 -20.77 -17.12
N TYR A 11 6.10 -20.26 -17.16
CA TYR A 11 6.62 -19.30 -16.18
C TYR A 11 6.58 -17.84 -16.66
N ASP A 12 5.85 -17.51 -17.74
CA ASP A 12 5.86 -16.18 -18.35
C ASP A 12 5.51 -15.06 -17.35
N TYR A 13 4.57 -15.32 -16.43
CA TYR A 13 4.24 -14.38 -15.36
C TYR A 13 5.45 -14.09 -14.45
N ASP A 14 6.16 -15.13 -14.01
CA ASP A 14 7.30 -15.01 -13.10
C ASP A 14 8.49 -14.34 -13.80
N VAL A 15 8.74 -14.68 -15.07
CA VAL A 15 9.74 -14.04 -15.94
C VAL A 15 9.49 -12.54 -16.01
N ARG A 16 8.27 -12.13 -16.38
CA ARG A 16 7.91 -10.71 -16.48
C ARG A 16 7.98 -10.01 -15.14
N ALA A 17 7.51 -10.65 -14.07
CA ALA A 17 7.51 -10.05 -12.74
C ALA A 17 8.93 -9.78 -12.22
N ILE A 18 9.86 -10.70 -12.41
CA ILE A 18 11.27 -10.54 -12.01
C ILE A 18 11.97 -9.52 -12.91
N ALA A 19 11.80 -9.61 -14.23
CA ALA A 19 12.39 -8.65 -15.17
C ALA A 19 11.97 -7.21 -14.84
N LEU A 20 10.68 -6.98 -14.58
CA LEU A 20 10.14 -5.66 -14.22
C LEU A 20 10.56 -5.18 -12.82
N ALA A 21 11.03 -6.07 -11.94
CA ALA A 21 11.57 -5.69 -10.64
C ALA A 21 12.99 -5.08 -10.77
N PHE A 22 13.75 -5.46 -11.80
CA PHE A 22 15.05 -4.86 -12.13
C PHE A 22 14.93 -3.67 -13.08
N TYR A 23 14.03 -3.77 -14.06
CA TYR A 23 13.83 -2.81 -15.15
C TYR A 23 12.39 -2.30 -15.15
N GLU A 24 12.13 -1.34 -14.26
CA GLU A 24 10.81 -0.77 -14.08
C GLU A 24 10.32 -0.05 -15.34
N ARG A 25 9.02 -0.15 -15.61
CA ARG A 25 8.33 0.50 -16.75
C ARG A 25 8.90 0.09 -18.12
N THR A 26 9.77 -0.91 -18.19
CA THR A 26 10.29 -1.41 -19.45
C THR A 26 9.25 -2.30 -20.14
N LYS A 27 9.07 -2.11 -21.45
CA LYS A 27 8.22 -2.98 -22.27
C LYS A 27 8.94 -4.31 -22.49
N ILE A 28 8.27 -5.42 -22.19
CA ILE A 28 8.73 -6.77 -22.49
C ILE A 28 7.99 -7.30 -23.71
N VAL A 29 8.70 -7.55 -24.80
CA VAL A 29 8.16 -8.00 -26.09
C VAL A 29 8.66 -9.40 -26.36
N GLU A 30 7.76 -10.35 -26.57
CA GLU A 30 8.14 -11.70 -26.98
C GLU A 30 8.36 -11.73 -28.50
N VAL A 31 9.46 -12.34 -28.93
CA VAL A 31 9.89 -12.41 -30.34
C VAL A 31 10.49 -13.79 -30.65
N THR A 32 10.51 -14.20 -31.92
CA THR A 32 11.33 -15.33 -32.35
C THR A 32 12.79 -14.92 -32.54
N LYS A 33 13.66 -15.91 -32.76
CA LYS A 33 15.07 -15.63 -33.03
C LYS A 33 15.24 -14.89 -34.36
N GLU A 34 14.50 -15.31 -35.38
CA GLU A 34 14.51 -14.68 -36.71
C GLU A 34 13.98 -13.24 -36.64
N GLU A 35 12.86 -13.02 -35.93
CA GLU A 35 12.29 -11.69 -35.73
C GLU A 35 13.25 -10.73 -35.00
N PHE A 36 14.06 -11.25 -34.07
CA PHE A 36 15.06 -10.44 -33.36
C PHE A 36 16.31 -10.16 -34.21
N GLU A 37 16.77 -11.11 -35.02
CA GLU A 37 17.94 -10.91 -35.90
C GLU A 37 17.71 -9.83 -36.97
N GLU A 38 16.45 -9.61 -37.36
CA GLU A 38 16.05 -8.54 -38.28
C GLU A 38 15.81 -7.19 -37.58
N GLN A 39 15.82 -7.14 -36.24
CA GLN A 39 15.60 -5.91 -35.48
C GLN A 39 16.89 -5.13 -35.22
N GLU A 40 16.84 -3.83 -35.52
CA GLU A 40 17.75 -2.89 -34.89
C GLU A 40 17.27 -2.64 -33.46
N TRP A 41 18.15 -2.94 -32.49
CA TRP A 41 17.89 -2.74 -31.07
C TRP A 41 18.88 -1.73 -30.49
N GLU A 42 18.37 -0.86 -29.64
CA GLU A 42 19.01 0.37 -29.20
C GLU A 42 19.93 0.15 -27.99
N LYS A 43 20.59 1.23 -27.58
CA LYS A 43 21.28 1.29 -26.29
C LYS A 43 20.25 1.08 -25.17
N ASP A 44 20.63 0.32 -24.14
CA ASP A 44 19.78 -0.08 -22.99
C ASP A 44 18.67 -1.11 -23.30
N ASP A 45 18.57 -1.60 -24.54
CA ASP A 45 17.75 -2.77 -24.84
C ASP A 45 18.43 -4.06 -24.33
N LEU A 46 17.60 -5.04 -23.93
CA LEU A 46 18.04 -6.35 -23.47
C LEU A 46 17.40 -7.47 -24.28
N LEU A 47 18.16 -8.54 -24.49
CA LEU A 47 17.66 -9.82 -24.97
C LEU A 47 17.72 -10.85 -23.84
N LEU A 48 16.56 -11.35 -23.43
CA LEU A 48 16.40 -12.46 -22.51
C LEU A 48 15.99 -13.71 -23.29
N THR A 49 16.84 -14.72 -23.30
CA THR A 49 16.55 -16.02 -23.92
C THR A 49 16.40 -17.08 -22.85
N LEU A 50 15.30 -17.82 -22.86
CA LEU A 50 15.00 -18.91 -21.92
C LEU A 50 14.73 -20.21 -22.67
N VAL A 51 15.39 -21.29 -22.25
CA VAL A 51 15.20 -22.63 -22.81
C VAL A 51 14.78 -23.58 -21.69
N TYR A 52 13.56 -24.08 -21.77
CA TYR A 52 12.97 -25.04 -20.86
C TYR A 52 13.14 -26.46 -21.40
N THR A 53 13.63 -27.36 -20.55
CA THR A 53 13.68 -28.81 -20.77
C THR A 53 13.07 -29.52 -19.56
N LYS A 54 12.73 -30.81 -19.67
CA LYS A 54 12.11 -31.57 -18.58
C LYS A 54 12.85 -31.52 -17.23
N LYS A 55 14.18 -31.37 -17.25
CA LYS A 55 15.02 -31.44 -16.03
C LYS A 55 15.80 -30.17 -15.74
N ARG A 56 15.74 -29.19 -16.64
CA ARG A 56 16.62 -28.01 -16.60
C ARG A 56 15.99 -26.84 -17.32
N ILE A 57 16.20 -25.66 -16.77
CA ILE A 57 15.96 -24.39 -17.46
C ILE A 57 17.30 -23.66 -17.57
N GLN A 58 17.58 -23.13 -18.76
CA GLN A 58 18.78 -22.33 -19.02
C GLN A 58 18.36 -20.95 -19.50
N GLY A 59 19.10 -19.92 -19.09
CA GLY A 59 18.82 -18.54 -19.46
C GLY A 59 20.07 -17.77 -19.82
N TRP A 60 19.90 -16.86 -20.76
CA TRP A 60 20.92 -15.91 -21.19
C TRP A 60 20.32 -14.51 -21.19
N LEU A 61 21.04 -13.55 -20.63
CA LEU A 61 20.68 -12.15 -20.66
C LEU A 61 21.82 -11.37 -21.31
N LYS A 62 21.50 -10.70 -22.42
CA LYS A 62 22.44 -9.94 -23.25
C LYS A 62 21.94 -8.51 -23.40
N GLY A 63 22.85 -7.54 -23.45
CA GLY A 63 22.52 -6.15 -23.77
C GLY A 63 23.73 -5.32 -24.15
N LYS A 64 23.48 -4.17 -24.76
CA LYS A 64 24.50 -3.17 -25.09
C LYS A 64 24.82 -2.31 -23.87
N VAL A 65 26.10 -2.16 -23.55
CA VAL A 65 26.63 -1.39 -22.41
C VAL A 65 27.64 -0.34 -22.90
N GLY A 66 28.04 0.58 -22.02
CA GLY A 66 28.96 1.68 -22.32
C GLY A 66 28.28 2.99 -22.75
N ILE A 67 29.05 4.08 -22.82
CA ILE A 67 28.52 5.44 -23.08
C ILE A 67 27.88 5.54 -24.48
N GLU A 68 28.41 4.81 -25.47
CA GLU A 68 27.90 4.78 -26.85
C GLU A 68 27.11 3.49 -27.17
N GLY A 69 26.99 2.55 -26.21
CA GLY A 69 26.27 1.28 -26.45
C GLY A 69 27.01 0.32 -27.40
N THR A 70 28.33 0.45 -27.53
CA THR A 70 29.17 -0.34 -28.45
C THR A 70 29.74 -1.61 -27.83
N GLU A 71 29.70 -1.72 -26.50
CA GLU A 71 30.14 -2.91 -25.77
C GLU A 71 28.96 -3.85 -25.54
N GLU A 72 29.19 -5.16 -25.60
CA GLU A 72 28.16 -6.15 -25.27
C GLU A 72 28.47 -6.81 -23.92
N ARG A 73 27.46 -6.86 -23.04
CA ARG A 73 27.49 -7.69 -21.84
C ARG A 73 26.56 -8.87 -22.06
N ALA A 74 27.02 -10.07 -21.70
CA ALA A 74 26.21 -11.27 -21.69
C ALA A 74 26.50 -12.08 -20.42
N VAL A 75 25.44 -12.59 -19.81
CA VAL A 75 25.54 -13.53 -18.69
C VAL A 75 24.60 -14.70 -18.92
N SER A 76 24.93 -15.84 -18.34
CA SER A 76 24.07 -17.02 -18.34
C SER A 76 23.92 -17.58 -16.93
N GLU A 77 22.82 -18.27 -16.71
CA GLU A 77 22.52 -19.04 -15.51
C GLU A 77 21.72 -20.30 -15.90
N GLU A 78 21.65 -21.27 -14.99
CA GLU A 78 20.80 -22.44 -15.15
C GLU A 78 20.23 -22.94 -13.83
N VAL A 79 19.14 -23.70 -13.90
CA VAL A 79 18.55 -24.39 -12.76
C VAL A 79 18.16 -25.81 -13.15
N VAL A 80 18.50 -26.76 -12.29
CA VAL A 80 17.99 -28.13 -12.34
C VAL A 80 16.69 -28.16 -11.53
N CYS A 81 15.60 -28.47 -12.19
CA CYS A 81 14.28 -28.58 -11.57
C CYS A 81 13.42 -29.57 -12.35
N ASP A 82 12.45 -30.18 -11.68
CA ASP A 82 11.45 -30.99 -12.35
C ASP A 82 10.43 -30.06 -13.00
N TYR A 83 10.49 -29.93 -14.32
CA TYR A 83 9.58 -29.06 -15.05
C TYR A 83 8.13 -29.50 -14.94
N GLU A 84 7.86 -30.79 -14.69
CA GLU A 84 6.51 -31.34 -14.57
C GLU A 84 5.90 -31.05 -13.17
N ASP A 85 6.72 -30.76 -12.15
CA ASP A 85 6.27 -30.25 -10.85
C ASP A 85 6.36 -28.72 -10.80
N HIS A 86 5.42 -28.06 -11.48
CA HIS A 86 5.37 -26.60 -11.57
C HIS A 86 5.35 -25.91 -10.19
N LYS A 87 4.59 -26.47 -9.24
CA LYS A 87 4.41 -25.85 -7.92
C LYS A 87 5.67 -25.99 -7.06
N GLY A 88 6.32 -27.15 -7.08
CA GLY A 88 7.57 -27.38 -6.36
C GLY A 88 8.76 -26.64 -6.99
N SER A 89 8.77 -26.51 -8.32
CA SER A 89 9.88 -25.91 -9.07
C SER A 89 9.84 -24.38 -9.14
N ARG A 90 8.66 -23.75 -9.02
CA ARG A 90 8.50 -22.29 -9.18
C ARG A 90 9.52 -21.45 -8.41
N ASN A 91 9.75 -21.74 -7.12
CA ASN A 91 10.73 -20.97 -6.33
C ASN A 91 12.17 -21.15 -6.86
N ALA A 92 12.52 -22.33 -7.35
CA ALA A 92 13.83 -22.56 -7.96
C ALA A 92 13.99 -21.77 -9.27
N VAL A 93 12.94 -21.75 -10.11
CA VAL A 93 12.91 -20.95 -11.35
C VAL A 93 13.03 -19.46 -11.04
N CYS A 94 12.27 -18.94 -10.07
CA CYS A 94 12.35 -17.54 -9.66
C CYS A 94 13.75 -17.17 -9.13
N ARG A 95 14.40 -18.03 -8.33
CA ARG A 95 15.78 -17.79 -7.87
C ARG A 95 16.76 -17.73 -9.04
N PHE A 96 16.59 -18.62 -10.01
CA PHE A 96 17.41 -18.64 -11.23
C PHE A 96 17.26 -17.34 -12.03
N LEU A 97 16.03 -16.92 -12.31
CA LEU A 97 15.74 -15.68 -13.02
C LEU A 97 16.31 -14.47 -12.26
N TYR A 98 16.10 -14.41 -10.95
CA TYR A 98 16.65 -13.34 -10.12
C TYR A 98 18.19 -13.26 -10.22
N ARG A 99 18.88 -14.41 -10.07
CA ARG A 99 20.35 -14.46 -10.17
C ARG A 99 20.86 -14.08 -11.54
N LEU A 100 20.14 -14.42 -12.61
CA LEU A 100 20.49 -14.03 -13.97
C LEU A 100 20.50 -12.50 -14.10
N PHE A 101 19.45 -11.82 -13.63
CA PHE A 101 19.38 -10.36 -13.63
C PHE A 101 20.35 -9.70 -12.65
N GLU A 102 20.55 -10.26 -11.46
CA GLU A 102 21.54 -9.78 -10.47
C GLU A 102 22.97 -9.84 -11.03
N LYS A 103 23.34 -10.94 -11.68
CA LYS A 103 24.65 -11.10 -12.34
C LYS A 103 24.83 -10.15 -13.52
N TYR A 104 23.77 -9.87 -14.27
CA TYR A 104 23.81 -8.92 -15.38
C TYR A 104 23.90 -7.47 -14.90
N THR A 105 23.15 -7.09 -13.86
CA THR A 105 23.07 -5.70 -13.40
C THR A 105 24.15 -5.35 -12.37
N GLY A 106 24.67 -6.34 -11.64
CA GLY A 106 25.49 -6.13 -10.45
C GLY A 106 24.72 -5.56 -9.25
N ARG A 107 23.38 -5.51 -9.33
CA ARG A 107 22.50 -4.94 -8.31
C ARG A 107 21.69 -6.04 -7.66
N SER A 108 21.57 -6.00 -6.33
CA SER A 108 20.61 -6.82 -5.58
C SER A 108 19.35 -6.02 -5.23
N LEU A 109 18.19 -6.69 -5.16
CA LEU A 109 16.95 -6.08 -4.70
C LEU A 109 16.70 -6.42 -3.22
N PRO A 110 16.20 -5.50 -2.36
CA PRO A 110 16.03 -5.78 -0.93
C PRO A 110 15.13 -6.97 -0.62
N TRP A 111 14.09 -7.20 -1.43
CA TRP A 111 13.17 -8.34 -1.28
C TRP A 111 13.57 -9.56 -2.13
N GLY A 112 14.75 -9.53 -2.75
CA GLY A 112 15.23 -10.57 -3.65
C GLY A 112 14.24 -10.88 -4.77
N MET A 113 13.92 -12.17 -4.96
CA MET A 113 12.99 -12.63 -5.99
C MET A 113 11.51 -12.43 -5.66
N LEU A 114 11.18 -11.98 -4.44
CA LEU A 114 9.78 -11.89 -4.03
C LEU A 114 9.09 -10.73 -4.77
N THR A 115 8.01 -11.03 -5.49
CA THR A 115 7.19 -10.06 -6.24
C THR A 115 5.77 -9.88 -5.68
N GLY A 116 5.45 -10.62 -4.61
CA GLY A 116 4.14 -10.59 -3.96
C GLY A 116 3.88 -9.34 -3.09
N ILE A 117 2.60 -9.03 -2.90
CA ILE A 117 2.12 -7.87 -2.13
C ILE A 117 2.24 -8.08 -0.61
N ARG A 118 2.05 -9.32 -0.12
CA ARG A 118 1.96 -9.62 1.33
C ARG A 118 2.99 -10.67 1.75
N PRO A 119 4.21 -10.24 2.10
CA PRO A 119 5.25 -11.16 2.52
C PRO A 119 4.94 -11.84 3.86
N THR A 120 4.21 -11.17 4.76
CA THR A 120 3.91 -11.66 6.12
C THR A 120 3.11 -12.96 6.12
N LYS A 121 2.14 -13.12 5.20
CA LYS A 121 1.35 -14.36 5.03
C LYS A 121 2.20 -15.61 4.80
N ILE A 122 3.37 -15.47 4.16
CA ILE A 122 4.29 -16.59 3.93
C ILE A 122 4.85 -17.08 5.26
N ILE A 123 5.35 -16.14 6.07
CA ILE A 123 5.92 -16.47 7.39
C ILE A 123 4.83 -16.96 8.34
N MET A 124 3.65 -16.33 8.36
CA MET A 124 2.53 -16.79 9.19
C MET A 124 2.16 -18.24 8.92
N LYS A 125 2.11 -18.66 7.64
CA LYS A 125 1.88 -20.07 7.30
C LYS A 125 3.00 -20.97 7.82
N TRP A 126 4.26 -20.57 7.65
CA TRP A 126 5.39 -21.37 8.13
C TRP A 126 5.47 -21.45 9.66
N MET A 127 4.92 -20.47 10.38
CA MET A 127 4.82 -20.51 11.85
C MET A 127 3.90 -21.62 12.38
N GLU A 128 3.07 -22.23 11.53
CA GLU A 128 2.29 -23.43 11.89
C GLU A 128 3.18 -24.68 11.97
N GLU A 129 4.25 -24.72 11.15
CA GLU A 129 5.17 -25.86 11.02
C GLU A 129 6.44 -25.69 11.86
N GLU A 130 6.94 -24.46 11.99
CA GLU A 130 8.21 -24.13 12.64
C GLU A 130 8.01 -23.04 13.70
N LYS A 131 8.43 -23.32 14.93
CA LYS A 131 8.29 -22.40 16.08
C LYS A 131 9.53 -21.54 16.28
N ASP A 132 10.68 -21.93 15.75
CA ASP A 132 11.93 -21.19 15.87
C ASP A 132 11.96 -19.99 14.91
N SER A 133 11.92 -18.80 15.50
CA SER A 133 11.91 -17.52 14.78
C SER A 133 13.16 -17.33 13.90
N ALA A 134 14.34 -17.76 14.36
CA ALA A 134 15.58 -17.60 13.61
C ALA A 134 15.61 -18.49 12.37
N LYS A 135 15.09 -19.72 12.48
CA LYS A 135 14.96 -20.63 11.33
C LYS A 135 13.95 -20.11 10.31
N LEU A 136 12.85 -19.50 10.74
CA LEU A 136 11.89 -18.86 9.84
C LEU A 136 12.54 -17.72 9.04
N GLU A 137 13.32 -16.87 9.72
CA GLU A 137 14.06 -15.79 9.07
C GLU A 137 15.06 -16.33 8.04
N GLN A 138 15.87 -17.32 8.44
CA GLN A 138 16.85 -17.95 7.57
C GLN A 138 16.17 -18.60 6.35
N ARG A 139 15.11 -19.37 6.57
CA ARG A 139 14.31 -19.99 5.50
C ARG A 139 13.79 -18.94 4.53
N PHE A 140 13.31 -17.80 5.02
CA PHE A 140 12.81 -16.72 4.17
C PHE A 140 13.93 -16.11 3.31
N ARG A 141 15.07 -15.79 3.94
CA ARG A 141 16.26 -15.27 3.25
C ARG A 141 16.75 -16.20 2.15
N GLU A 142 16.93 -17.47 2.46
CA GLU A 142 17.44 -18.46 1.49
C GLU A 142 16.42 -18.74 0.38
N THR A 143 15.13 -18.80 0.74
CA THR A 143 14.09 -19.08 -0.24
C THR A 143 13.97 -17.94 -1.25
N TYR A 144 13.89 -16.70 -0.76
CA TYR A 144 13.58 -15.53 -1.57
C TYR A 144 14.79 -14.66 -1.93
N LEU A 145 15.99 -15.00 -1.45
CA LEU A 145 17.20 -14.18 -1.60
C LEU A 145 17.01 -12.75 -1.04
N ALA A 146 16.20 -12.63 0.02
CA ALA A 146 15.87 -11.35 0.63
C ALA A 146 17.02 -10.85 1.54
N ASP A 147 17.17 -9.52 1.60
CA ASP A 147 18.08 -8.85 2.53
C ASP A 147 17.73 -9.23 3.98
N PRO A 148 18.74 -9.42 4.85
CA PRO A 148 18.52 -9.82 6.24
C PRO A 148 17.54 -8.92 7.00
N GLN A 149 17.59 -7.61 6.77
CA GLN A 149 16.71 -6.66 7.43
C GLN A 149 15.27 -6.83 6.99
N LYS A 150 15.02 -7.12 5.70
CA LYS A 150 13.66 -7.37 5.18
C LYS A 150 13.08 -8.66 5.72
N ALA A 151 13.89 -9.71 5.81
CA ALA A 151 13.46 -10.96 6.43
C ALA A 151 13.13 -10.79 7.92
N ASN A 152 13.96 -10.05 8.66
CA ASN A 152 13.71 -9.73 10.07
C ASN A 152 12.44 -8.88 10.25
N LEU A 153 12.27 -7.82 9.46
CA LEU A 153 11.06 -6.99 9.46
C LEU A 153 9.81 -7.84 9.21
N CYS A 154 9.82 -8.63 8.14
CA CYS A 154 8.70 -9.51 7.78
C CYS A 154 8.34 -10.46 8.92
N ARG A 155 9.37 -11.05 9.57
CA ARG A 155 9.20 -11.94 10.71
C ARG A 155 8.60 -11.22 11.93
N ARG A 156 9.11 -10.04 12.29
CA ARG A 156 8.59 -9.22 13.40
C ARG A 156 7.11 -8.89 13.19
N VAL A 157 6.78 -8.38 12.01
CA VAL A 157 5.39 -8.02 11.67
C VAL A 157 4.49 -9.25 11.69
N ALA A 158 4.90 -10.37 11.08
CA ALA A 158 4.10 -11.60 11.08
C ALA A 158 3.83 -12.14 12.50
N GLN A 159 4.80 -11.99 13.43
CA GLN A 159 4.59 -12.36 14.84
C GLN A 159 3.57 -11.46 15.51
N ARG A 160 3.65 -10.14 15.28
CA ARG A 160 2.71 -9.17 15.86
C ARG A 160 1.30 -9.36 15.32
N GLU A 161 1.16 -9.50 14.00
CA GLU A 161 -0.11 -9.82 13.34
C GLU A 161 -0.69 -11.13 13.88
N LYS A 162 0.13 -12.17 14.09
CA LYS A 162 -0.32 -13.44 14.66
C LYS A 162 -0.94 -13.25 16.05
N VAL A 163 -0.28 -12.53 16.96
CA VAL A 163 -0.80 -12.26 18.31
C VAL A 163 -2.14 -11.50 18.26
N LEU A 164 -2.24 -10.48 17.41
CA LEU A 164 -3.44 -9.64 17.30
C LEU A 164 -4.63 -10.35 16.64
N LEU A 165 -4.36 -11.39 15.85
CA LEU A 165 -5.35 -12.16 15.11
C LEU A 165 -5.67 -13.51 15.77
N GLU A 166 -4.91 -13.91 16.79
CA GLU A 166 -5.12 -15.15 17.52
C GLU A 166 -6.52 -15.14 18.14
N SER A 167 -7.23 -16.28 18.04
CA SER A 167 -8.53 -16.53 18.69
C SER A 167 -9.72 -15.64 18.30
N ARG A 168 -9.65 -14.89 17.19
CA ARG A 168 -10.79 -14.11 16.67
C ARG A 168 -11.79 -14.97 15.86
N PRO A 169 -13.11 -14.86 16.11
CA PRO A 169 -14.15 -15.54 15.33
C PRO A 169 -14.49 -14.74 14.07
N PHE A 170 -13.56 -14.70 13.10
CA PHE A 170 -13.66 -13.84 11.91
C PHE A 170 -14.95 -13.99 11.10
N GLU A 171 -15.58 -15.17 11.13
CA GLU A 171 -16.84 -15.44 10.44
C GLU A 171 -18.05 -14.71 11.06
N LYS A 172 -17.94 -14.31 12.33
CA LYS A 172 -18.96 -13.57 13.10
C LYS A 172 -18.65 -12.08 13.23
N GLU A 173 -17.58 -11.61 12.61
CA GLU A 173 -17.05 -10.26 12.70
C GLU A 173 -17.02 -9.58 11.33
N TYR A 174 -17.08 -8.25 11.31
CA TYR A 174 -16.81 -7.45 10.11
C TYR A 174 -16.25 -6.08 10.49
N SER A 175 -15.53 -5.46 9.57
CA SER A 175 -15.14 -4.04 9.71
C SER A 175 -15.86 -3.18 8.69
N LEU A 176 -16.18 -1.95 9.11
CA LEU A 176 -16.83 -0.93 8.30
C LEU A 176 -15.79 0.08 7.82
N TYR A 177 -15.72 0.30 6.52
CA TYR A 177 -14.99 1.43 5.93
C TYR A 177 -15.96 2.44 5.34
N ILE A 178 -15.74 3.73 5.58
CA ILE A 178 -16.55 4.82 5.05
C ILE A 178 -15.64 5.75 4.26
N GLY A 179 -15.85 5.79 2.94
CA GLY A 179 -15.13 6.68 2.04
C GLY A 179 -15.77 8.07 1.99
N ILE A 180 -15.01 9.10 2.35
CA ILE A 180 -15.38 10.51 2.17
C ILE A 180 -14.52 11.09 1.04
N PRO A 181 -15.06 11.29 -0.18
CA PRO A 181 -14.26 11.54 -1.36
C PRO A 181 -13.96 13.03 -1.57
N PHE A 182 -14.04 13.87 -0.53
CA PHE A 182 -13.77 15.31 -0.62
C PHE A 182 -12.37 15.62 -0.08
N CYS A 183 -11.67 16.58 -0.67
CA CYS A 183 -10.34 17.00 -0.23
C CYS A 183 -10.17 18.50 -0.48
N PRO A 184 -9.36 19.26 0.29
CA PRO A 184 -9.08 20.66 -0.03
C PRO A 184 -8.51 20.81 -1.45
N THR A 185 -7.51 19.98 -1.77
CA THR A 185 -6.85 19.89 -3.08
C THR A 185 -6.48 18.45 -3.42
N THR A 186 -6.33 18.12 -4.71
CA THR A 186 -5.79 16.81 -5.13
C THR A 186 -4.27 16.87 -5.15
N CYS A 187 -3.61 16.04 -4.34
CA CYS A 187 -2.14 15.99 -4.30
C CYS A 187 -1.57 15.33 -5.56
N LEU A 188 -0.35 15.72 -5.95
CA LEU A 188 0.33 15.25 -7.15
C LEU A 188 0.48 13.71 -7.20
N TYR A 189 0.77 13.09 -6.05
CA TYR A 189 0.97 11.64 -5.91
C TYR A 189 -0.34 10.86 -5.66
N CYS A 190 -1.45 11.53 -5.35
CA CYS A 190 -2.66 10.88 -4.87
C CYS A 190 -3.35 10.09 -6.00
N SER A 191 -3.75 8.85 -5.70
CA SER A 191 -4.54 8.00 -6.59
C SER A 191 -5.93 7.67 -6.05
N PHE A 192 -6.28 8.21 -4.88
CA PHE A 192 -7.58 8.02 -4.27
C PHE A 192 -8.65 8.85 -4.99
N THR A 193 -9.89 8.36 -4.94
CA THR A 193 -11.06 9.15 -5.37
C THR A 193 -11.16 10.37 -4.47
N SER A 194 -10.81 11.54 -5.02
CA SER A 194 -10.81 12.82 -4.30
C SER A 194 -11.34 13.93 -5.19
N PHE A 195 -12.30 14.69 -4.65
CA PHE A 195 -12.98 15.80 -5.31
C PHE A 195 -12.68 17.09 -4.55
N PRO A 196 -12.04 18.08 -5.18
CA PRO A 196 -11.72 19.36 -4.55
C PRO A 196 -12.98 20.06 -4.02
N VAL A 197 -12.97 20.45 -2.74
CA VAL A 197 -14.11 21.13 -2.09
C VAL A 197 -14.51 22.40 -2.84
N SER A 198 -13.56 23.14 -3.39
CA SER A 198 -13.80 24.36 -4.17
C SER A 198 -14.69 24.15 -5.42
N ARG A 199 -14.79 22.91 -5.92
CA ARG A 199 -15.60 22.57 -7.10
C ARG A 199 -16.81 21.70 -6.79
N PHE A 200 -16.76 20.90 -5.72
CA PHE A 200 -17.77 19.87 -5.42
C PHE A 200 -18.40 20.02 -4.02
N GLY A 201 -18.08 21.06 -3.26
CA GLY A 201 -18.59 21.25 -1.90
C GLY A 201 -20.12 21.35 -1.81
N ASP A 202 -20.76 21.86 -2.86
CA ASP A 202 -22.22 21.94 -2.98
C ASP A 202 -22.90 20.56 -3.08
N ARG A 203 -22.15 19.50 -3.39
CA ARG A 203 -22.62 18.11 -3.44
C ARG A 203 -22.49 17.37 -2.11
N MET A 204 -21.84 17.93 -1.08
CA MET A 204 -21.59 17.23 0.20
C MET A 204 -22.86 16.70 0.85
N ARG A 205 -23.93 17.51 0.91
CA ARG A 205 -25.19 17.12 1.56
C ARG A 205 -25.86 15.97 0.80
N ALA A 206 -26.00 16.10 -0.51
CA ALA A 206 -26.57 15.06 -1.37
C ALA A 206 -25.74 13.75 -1.33
N TYR A 207 -24.41 13.87 -1.22
CA TYR A 207 -23.53 12.73 -1.00
C TYR A 207 -23.83 12.02 0.32
N LEU A 208 -23.97 12.77 1.42
CA LEU A 208 -24.30 12.18 2.73
C LEU A 208 -25.69 11.54 2.73
N ASP A 209 -26.66 12.09 2.01
CA ASP A 209 -28.00 11.49 1.88
C ASP A 209 -27.95 10.15 1.13
N ALA A 210 -27.14 10.05 0.07
CA ALA A 210 -26.90 8.78 -0.63
C ALA A 210 -26.13 7.79 0.27
N LEU A 211 -25.07 8.27 0.93
CA LEU A 211 -24.27 7.45 1.85
C LEU A 211 -25.13 6.87 2.98
N TYR A 212 -26.06 7.64 3.54
CA TYR A 212 -26.98 7.17 4.57
C TYR A 212 -27.80 5.96 4.10
N LYS A 213 -28.34 5.98 2.88
CA LYS A 213 -29.09 4.83 2.33
C LYS A 213 -28.25 3.57 2.27
N GLU A 214 -27.00 3.70 1.85
CA GLU A 214 -26.06 2.58 1.77
C GLU A 214 -25.66 2.08 3.16
N LEU A 215 -25.35 2.97 4.10
CA LEU A 215 -25.05 2.63 5.49
C LEU A 215 -26.23 1.92 6.15
N ALA A 216 -27.45 2.41 5.98
CA ALA A 216 -28.65 1.81 6.54
C ALA A 216 -28.90 0.40 5.98
N PHE A 217 -28.64 0.20 4.68
CA PHE A 217 -28.66 -1.14 4.09
C PHE A 217 -27.60 -2.05 4.73
N VAL A 218 -26.35 -1.59 4.85
CA VAL A 218 -25.26 -2.37 5.44
C VAL A 218 -25.55 -2.74 6.89
N ALA A 219 -25.94 -1.78 7.72
CA ALA A 219 -26.31 -1.98 9.11
C ALA A 219 -27.40 -3.06 9.27
N LYS A 220 -28.48 -2.95 8.48
CA LYS A 220 -29.58 -3.91 8.50
C LYS A 220 -29.12 -5.35 8.21
N HIS A 221 -28.21 -5.54 7.26
CA HIS A 221 -27.80 -6.88 6.79
C HIS A 221 -26.58 -7.46 7.52
N HIS A 222 -25.92 -6.68 8.39
CA HIS A 222 -24.81 -7.16 9.23
C HIS A 222 -25.12 -7.12 10.72
N ARG A 223 -26.39 -6.93 11.10
CA ARG A 223 -26.84 -6.85 12.50
C ARG A 223 -26.51 -8.08 13.35
N ASP A 224 -26.37 -9.25 12.71
CA ASP A 224 -26.09 -10.52 13.38
C ASP A 224 -24.56 -10.79 13.47
N LYS A 225 -23.72 -9.88 12.98
CA LYS A 225 -22.26 -9.91 13.10
C LYS A 225 -21.79 -8.78 14.04
N LYS A 226 -20.73 -9.04 14.80
CA LYS A 226 -20.07 -8.04 15.63
C LYS A 226 -19.31 -7.05 14.74
N LEU A 227 -19.49 -5.75 14.98
CA LEU A 227 -18.71 -4.70 14.35
C LEU A 227 -17.34 -4.61 15.03
N THR A 228 -16.27 -4.89 14.29
CA THR A 228 -14.90 -4.92 14.82
C THR A 228 -14.26 -3.55 14.79
N THR A 229 -14.20 -2.91 13.62
CA THR A 229 -13.65 -1.56 13.49
C THR A 229 -14.49 -0.69 12.56
N ILE A 230 -14.45 0.62 12.80
CA ILE A 230 -14.96 1.66 11.91
C ILE A 230 -13.76 2.47 11.43
N TYR A 231 -13.61 2.62 10.12
CA TYR A 231 -12.54 3.42 9.52
C TYR A 231 -13.12 4.41 8.51
N ILE A 232 -12.93 5.70 8.76
CA ILE A 232 -13.34 6.77 7.84
C ILE A 232 -12.11 7.35 7.16
N GLY A 233 -12.05 7.22 5.84
CA GLY A 233 -10.93 7.69 5.04
C GLY A 233 -11.34 8.14 3.64
N GLY A 234 -10.40 8.14 2.70
CA GLY A 234 -10.65 8.35 1.27
C GLY A 234 -9.96 9.59 0.72
N GLY A 235 -10.70 10.68 0.56
CA GLY A 235 -10.11 11.99 0.31
C GLY A 235 -9.58 12.54 1.63
N THR A 236 -10.43 13.24 2.35
CA THR A 236 -10.14 13.82 3.66
C THR A 236 -11.47 13.99 4.40
N PRO A 237 -11.80 13.10 5.34
CA PRO A 237 -13.01 13.20 6.16
C PRO A 237 -13.21 14.59 6.79
N THR A 238 -12.14 15.20 7.31
CA THR A 238 -12.19 16.55 7.89
C THR A 238 -12.33 17.67 6.85
N ALA A 239 -12.37 17.38 5.55
CA ALA A 239 -12.74 18.37 4.53
C ALA A 239 -14.24 18.65 4.49
N LEU A 240 -15.08 17.79 5.10
CA LEU A 240 -16.47 18.11 5.39
C LEU A 240 -16.52 19.36 6.27
N ASP A 241 -17.53 20.21 6.06
CA ASP A 241 -17.84 21.25 7.05
C ASP A 241 -18.40 20.62 8.34
N GLU A 242 -18.44 21.42 9.42
CA GLU A 242 -18.78 20.96 10.76
C GLU A 242 -20.20 20.36 10.83
N GLU A 243 -21.15 20.93 10.10
CA GLU A 243 -22.52 20.42 9.98
C GLU A 243 -22.53 19.04 9.30
N CYS A 244 -21.85 18.88 8.16
CA CYS A 244 -21.76 17.61 7.46
C CYS A 244 -21.02 16.55 8.27
N LEU A 245 -19.95 16.93 8.98
CA LEU A 245 -19.20 16.02 9.83
C LEU A 245 -20.04 15.54 11.01
N SER A 246 -20.74 16.44 11.69
CA SER A 246 -21.67 16.10 12.77
C SER A 246 -22.80 15.19 12.26
N LYS A 247 -23.38 15.50 11.09
CA LYS A 247 -24.38 14.65 10.44
C LYS A 247 -23.85 13.25 10.19
N LEU A 248 -22.64 13.11 9.66
CA LEU A 248 -22.01 11.80 9.43
C LEU A 248 -21.83 11.02 10.73
N MET A 249 -21.34 11.66 11.80
CA MET A 249 -21.16 10.99 13.09
C MET A 249 -22.50 10.51 13.65
N ASN A 250 -23.54 11.34 13.58
CA ASN A 250 -24.89 10.98 14.03
C ASN A 250 -25.46 9.80 13.24
N MET A 251 -25.27 9.74 11.92
CA MET A 251 -25.69 8.60 11.09
C MET A 251 -25.02 7.30 11.52
N ILE A 252 -23.72 7.34 11.88
CA ILE A 252 -22.97 6.16 12.29
C ILE A 252 -23.51 5.64 13.64
N HIS A 253 -23.71 6.54 14.60
CA HIS A 253 -24.29 6.22 15.90
C HIS A 253 -25.74 5.73 15.81
N GLU A 254 -26.52 6.25 14.87
CA GLU A 254 -27.90 5.77 14.64
C GLU A 254 -27.93 4.33 14.11
N LEU A 255 -26.98 3.97 13.25
CA LEU A 255 -27.05 2.74 12.46
C LEU A 255 -26.19 1.59 12.99
N PHE A 256 -25.13 1.88 13.75
CA PHE A 256 -24.13 0.90 14.16
C PHE A 256 -23.88 0.93 15.67
N PRO A 257 -23.53 -0.22 16.30
CA PRO A 257 -23.18 -0.27 17.71
C PRO A 257 -21.73 0.21 17.92
N VAL A 258 -21.52 1.53 17.87
CA VAL A 258 -20.18 2.15 17.94
C VAL A 258 -19.44 1.77 19.22
N GLU A 259 -20.15 1.73 20.35
CA GLU A 259 -19.61 1.40 21.67
C GLU A 259 -19.12 -0.04 21.79
N GLU A 260 -19.55 -0.93 20.89
CA GLU A 260 -19.09 -2.32 20.84
C GLU A 260 -17.87 -2.52 19.91
N SER A 261 -17.52 -1.49 19.12
CA SER A 261 -16.36 -1.54 18.23
C SER A 261 -15.05 -1.41 18.99
N GLU A 262 -14.02 -2.13 18.54
CA GLU A 262 -12.69 -2.11 19.16
C GLU A 262 -11.88 -0.88 18.74
N GLU A 263 -12.15 -0.34 17.55
CA GLU A 263 -11.45 0.81 16.99
C GLU A 263 -12.38 1.66 16.14
N PHE A 264 -12.36 2.98 16.39
CA PHE A 264 -12.99 3.98 15.54
C PHE A 264 -11.94 4.98 15.06
N THR A 265 -11.51 4.83 13.81
CA THR A 265 -10.48 5.65 13.17
C THR A 265 -11.07 6.66 12.20
N VAL A 266 -10.62 7.92 12.28
CA VAL A 266 -10.92 8.96 11.27
C VAL A 266 -9.65 9.58 10.74
N GLU A 267 -9.42 9.45 9.43
CA GLU A 267 -8.32 10.15 8.77
C GLU A 267 -8.55 11.67 8.83
N SER A 268 -7.60 12.39 9.45
CA SER A 268 -7.57 13.86 9.46
C SER A 268 -6.30 14.35 8.75
N GLY A 269 -5.90 13.64 7.69
CA GLY A 269 -4.58 13.73 7.06
C GLY A 269 -4.25 15.04 6.35
N ARG A 270 -5.12 16.05 6.40
CA ARG A 270 -4.91 17.39 5.84
C ARG A 270 -4.96 18.44 6.97
N PRO A 271 -3.79 18.98 7.39
CA PRO A 271 -3.75 20.02 8.41
C PRO A 271 -4.59 21.25 8.05
N ASP A 272 -4.69 21.59 6.77
CA ASP A 272 -5.50 22.68 6.22
C ASP A 272 -7.02 22.48 6.30
N SER A 273 -7.52 21.33 6.76
CA SER A 273 -8.95 21.09 6.97
C SER A 273 -9.37 20.89 8.42
N ILE A 274 -8.42 20.96 9.36
CA ILE A 274 -8.65 20.74 10.78
C ILE A 274 -9.12 22.03 11.46
N THR A 275 -10.14 21.91 12.31
CA THR A 275 -10.56 22.96 13.26
C THR A 275 -10.77 22.32 14.64
N LYS A 276 -10.71 23.14 15.69
CA LYS A 276 -10.96 22.69 17.06
C LYS A 276 -12.35 22.04 17.21
N GLU A 277 -13.34 22.63 16.54
CA GLU A 277 -14.71 22.14 16.57
C GLU A 277 -14.86 20.79 15.87
N LYS A 278 -14.18 20.56 14.75
CA LYS A 278 -14.15 19.23 14.10
C LYS A 278 -13.56 18.19 15.03
N PHE A 279 -12.47 18.47 15.72
CA PHE A 279 -11.92 17.55 16.71
C PHE A 279 -12.85 17.32 17.91
N ARG A 280 -13.56 18.35 18.37
CA ARG A 280 -14.60 18.19 19.39
C ARG A 280 -15.70 17.22 18.92
N ILE A 281 -16.23 17.41 17.70
CA ILE A 281 -17.23 16.53 17.09
C ILE A 281 -16.72 15.08 17.04
N LEU A 282 -15.48 14.86 16.57
CA LEU A 282 -14.90 13.52 16.49
C LEU A 282 -14.72 12.88 17.88
N LYS A 283 -14.24 13.62 18.88
CA LYS A 283 -14.09 13.11 20.25
C LYS A 283 -15.43 12.76 20.88
N GLU A 284 -16.44 13.62 20.72
CA GLU A 284 -17.80 13.37 21.22
C GLU A 284 -18.45 12.16 20.56
N ALA A 285 -18.11 11.91 19.29
CA ALA A 285 -18.54 10.71 18.56
C ALA A 285 -17.79 9.43 18.95
N GLY A 286 -16.85 9.47 19.90
CA GLY A 286 -16.12 8.30 20.36
C GLY A 286 -14.97 7.86 19.44
N VAL A 287 -14.48 8.74 18.56
CA VAL A 287 -13.31 8.43 17.72
C VAL A 287 -12.08 8.19 18.60
N THR A 288 -11.50 7.00 18.48
CA THR A 288 -10.37 6.55 19.31
C THR A 288 -9.02 6.80 18.65
N ARG A 289 -8.97 6.90 17.31
CA ARG A 289 -7.73 7.14 16.55
C ARG A 289 -7.95 8.16 15.43
N ILE A 290 -6.96 9.03 15.24
CA ILE A 290 -6.93 9.95 14.10
C ILE A 290 -5.58 9.93 13.39
N SER A 291 -5.51 10.52 12.21
CA SER A 291 -4.26 10.76 11.51
C SER A 291 -4.03 12.24 11.22
N ILE A 292 -2.79 12.73 11.32
CA ILE A 292 -2.37 14.09 10.94
C ILE A 292 -1.10 13.94 10.13
N ASN A 293 -1.22 14.14 8.82
CA ASN A 293 -0.23 13.59 7.90
C ASN A 293 0.56 14.70 7.21
N PRO A 294 1.81 14.99 7.64
CA PRO A 294 2.65 15.98 6.96
C PRO A 294 3.03 15.51 5.57
N GLN A 295 3.18 14.19 5.36
CA GLN A 295 3.85 13.58 4.20
C GLN A 295 5.36 13.84 4.18
N THR A 296 5.74 15.10 4.42
CA THR A 296 7.09 15.63 4.55
C THR A 296 7.05 16.90 5.39
N MET A 297 8.14 17.23 6.09
CA MET A 297 8.26 18.49 6.86
C MET A 297 9.06 19.56 6.09
N HIS A 298 9.05 19.47 4.76
CA HIS A 298 9.71 20.42 3.85
C HIS A 298 8.71 21.24 3.05
N GLN A 299 8.66 22.55 3.29
CA GLN A 299 7.68 23.44 2.66
C GLN A 299 7.75 23.42 1.13
N GLU A 300 8.95 23.46 0.56
CA GLU A 300 9.14 23.42 -0.90
C GLU A 300 8.58 22.15 -1.54
N THR A 301 8.69 21.00 -0.86
CA THR A 301 8.13 19.74 -1.32
C THR A 301 6.60 19.74 -1.17
N LEU A 302 6.06 20.29 -0.07
CA LEU A 302 4.62 20.44 0.12
C LEU A 302 3.98 21.27 -1.00
N ASP A 303 4.60 22.39 -1.34
CA ASP A 303 4.16 23.27 -2.42
C ASP A 303 4.21 22.53 -3.77
N LEU A 304 5.30 21.81 -4.05
CA LEU A 304 5.50 21.03 -5.27
C LEU A 304 4.45 19.93 -5.45
N ILE A 305 4.09 19.23 -4.38
CA ILE A 305 3.15 18.10 -4.42
C ILE A 305 1.67 18.55 -4.28
N GLY A 306 1.42 19.86 -4.24
CA GLY A 306 0.07 20.43 -4.25
C GLY A 306 -0.66 20.38 -2.90
N ARG A 307 0.10 20.41 -1.80
CA ARG A 307 -0.45 20.50 -0.43
C ARG A 307 -0.34 21.94 0.06
N ALA A 308 -1.49 22.57 0.33
CA ALA A 308 -1.57 24.01 0.59
C ALA A 308 -1.34 24.42 2.07
N HIS A 309 -0.98 23.47 2.92
CA HIS A 309 -0.72 23.72 4.33
C HIS A 309 0.78 23.95 4.56
N THR A 310 1.12 24.63 5.65
CA THR A 310 2.52 24.81 6.05
C THR A 310 3.00 23.71 7.00
N VAL A 311 4.31 23.60 7.13
CA VAL A 311 4.95 22.75 8.15
C VAL A 311 4.46 23.12 9.56
N GLU A 312 4.37 24.43 9.85
CA GLU A 312 3.86 24.95 11.12
C GLU A 312 2.40 24.55 11.36
N GLN A 313 1.54 24.62 10.34
CA GLN A 313 0.14 24.18 10.46
C GLN A 313 0.02 22.69 10.79
N THR A 314 0.95 21.85 10.32
CA THR A 314 1.00 20.43 10.75
C THR A 314 1.26 20.33 12.25
N LYS A 315 2.25 21.08 12.75
CA LYS A 315 2.60 21.09 14.18
C LYS A 315 1.44 21.61 15.02
N GLU A 316 0.82 22.71 14.61
CA GLU A 316 -0.35 23.29 15.26
C GLU A 316 -1.53 22.31 15.30
N ALA A 317 -1.84 21.66 14.17
CA ALA A 317 -2.90 20.65 14.11
C ALA A 317 -2.62 19.47 15.05
N PHE A 318 -1.37 19.02 15.14
CA PHE A 318 -0.96 17.95 16.05
C PHE A 318 -1.15 18.34 17.52
N LEU A 319 -0.68 19.53 17.91
CA LEU A 319 -0.84 20.03 19.27
C LEU A 319 -2.32 20.25 19.61
N LEU A 320 -3.12 20.76 18.67
CA LEU A 320 -4.56 20.92 18.84
C LEU A 320 -5.27 19.58 19.07
N ALA A 321 -4.87 18.51 18.37
CA ALA A 321 -5.40 17.17 18.63
C ALA A 321 -5.09 16.69 20.06
N ARG A 322 -3.87 16.95 20.57
CA ARG A 322 -3.52 16.66 21.96
C ARG A 322 -4.37 17.46 22.94
N GLU A 323 -4.57 18.75 22.68
CA GLU A 323 -5.44 19.61 23.51
C GLU A 323 -6.89 19.12 23.53
N CYS A 324 -7.38 18.57 22.42
CA CYS A 324 -8.69 17.92 22.34
C CYS A 324 -8.74 16.52 22.98
N GLY A 325 -7.62 16.02 23.51
CA GLY A 325 -7.54 14.75 24.24
C GLY A 325 -7.38 13.51 23.35
N PHE A 326 -6.85 13.65 22.13
CA PHE A 326 -6.40 12.50 21.34
C PHE A 326 -5.05 11.99 21.82
N ASP A 327 -4.99 10.69 22.14
CA ASP A 327 -3.83 9.97 22.64
C ASP A 327 -3.43 8.80 21.71
N ASN A 328 -3.99 8.76 20.50
CA ASN A 328 -3.67 7.81 19.46
C ASN A 328 -3.67 8.55 18.11
N ILE A 329 -2.56 9.24 17.84
CA ILE A 329 -2.37 10.04 16.63
C ILE A 329 -1.35 9.35 15.74
N ASN A 330 -1.76 9.06 14.52
CA ASN A 330 -0.89 8.56 13.47
C ASN A 330 -0.38 9.70 12.58
N MET A 331 0.87 9.63 12.15
CA MET A 331 1.41 10.52 11.12
C MET A 331 1.86 9.70 9.91
N ASP A 332 1.37 10.05 8.72
CA ASP A 332 1.86 9.45 7.47
C ASP A 332 2.97 10.30 6.84
N ILE A 333 4.06 9.64 6.47
CA ILE A 333 5.11 10.18 5.60
C ILE A 333 5.24 9.41 4.29
N ILE A 334 5.73 10.07 3.26
CA ILE A 334 6.04 9.45 1.97
C ILE A 334 7.52 9.63 1.70
N THR A 335 8.26 8.54 1.55
CA THR A 335 9.66 8.60 1.14
C THR A 335 9.78 8.65 -0.38
N GLY A 336 10.81 9.34 -0.87
CA GLY A 336 11.10 9.42 -2.30
C GLY A 336 10.17 10.37 -3.08
N LEU A 337 9.58 11.36 -2.40
CA LEU A 337 8.85 12.45 -3.06
C LEU A 337 9.75 13.23 -4.03
N PRO A 338 9.18 13.91 -5.04
CA PRO A 338 9.97 14.69 -5.99
C PRO A 338 10.85 15.73 -5.28
N GLY A 339 12.14 15.73 -5.60
CA GLY A 339 13.11 16.68 -5.05
C GLY A 339 13.73 16.26 -3.72
N GLU A 340 13.18 15.25 -3.04
CA GLU A 340 13.70 14.83 -1.73
C GLU A 340 14.92 13.93 -1.83
N SER A 341 15.81 14.08 -0.85
CA SER A 341 16.97 13.24 -0.64
C SER A 341 16.89 12.51 0.69
N LEU A 342 17.89 11.67 1.00
CA LEU A 342 17.98 11.02 2.31
C LEU A 342 18.01 12.03 3.47
N SER A 343 18.62 13.21 3.29
CA SER A 343 18.64 14.24 4.34
C SER A 343 17.26 14.82 4.61
N TYR A 344 16.41 14.93 3.59
CA TYR A 344 15.04 15.45 3.76
C TYR A 344 14.19 14.49 4.60
N VAL A 345 14.38 13.18 4.39
CA VAL A 345 13.74 12.15 5.21
C VAL A 345 14.23 12.24 6.65
N HIS A 346 15.54 12.42 6.88
CA HIS A 346 16.10 12.62 8.22
C HIS A 346 15.47 13.84 8.93
N GLU A 347 15.47 14.99 8.29
CA GLU A 347 14.93 16.23 8.84
C GLU A 347 13.41 16.12 9.10
N THR A 348 12.69 15.42 8.23
CA THR A 348 11.27 15.09 8.47
C THR A 348 11.08 14.23 9.71
N LEU A 349 11.91 13.20 9.88
CA LEU A 349 11.87 12.32 11.04
C LEU A 349 12.29 13.03 12.33
N ASP A 350 13.23 13.99 12.28
CA ASP A 350 13.61 14.82 13.42
C ASP A 350 12.42 15.63 13.95
N GLU A 351 11.62 16.20 13.06
CA GLU A 351 10.42 16.94 13.44
C GLU A 351 9.32 16.01 14.01
N ILE A 352 9.13 14.83 13.41
CA ILE A 352 8.19 13.82 13.92
C ILE A 352 8.63 13.31 15.31
N PHE A 353 9.92 13.10 15.51
CA PHE A 353 10.50 12.68 16.79
C PHE A 353 10.23 13.69 17.90
N LYS A 354 10.21 15.00 17.58
CA LYS A 354 9.84 16.06 18.53
C LYS A 354 8.34 16.03 18.87
N LEU A 355 7.48 15.70 17.91
CA LEU A 355 6.02 15.64 18.11
C LEU A 355 5.58 14.39 18.89
N ARG A 356 6.32 13.27 18.79
CA ARG A 356 6.01 11.99 19.46
C ARG A 356 4.57 11.52 19.21
N PRO A 357 4.20 11.20 17.95
CA PRO A 357 2.94 10.50 17.67
C PRO A 357 2.95 9.09 18.25
N GLU A 358 1.78 8.49 18.45
CA GLU A 358 1.69 7.05 18.83
C GLU A 358 1.91 6.12 17.65
N SER A 359 1.77 6.62 16.42
CA SER A 359 1.97 5.83 15.22
C SER A 359 2.62 6.63 14.10
N LEU A 360 3.45 5.95 13.34
CA LEU A 360 4.08 6.45 12.13
C LEU A 360 3.82 5.46 11.01
N THR A 361 3.12 5.90 9.96
CA THR A 361 2.98 5.10 8.75
C THR A 361 3.89 5.66 7.66
N VAL A 362 4.67 4.78 7.06
CA VAL A 362 5.65 5.15 6.04
C VAL A 362 5.27 4.51 4.72
N HIS A 363 5.09 5.36 3.72
CA HIS A 363 4.82 4.95 2.36
C HIS A 363 6.03 5.16 1.47
N SER A 364 6.46 4.11 0.76
CA SER A 364 7.36 4.29 -0.37
C SER A 364 6.56 4.85 -1.56
N LEU A 365 7.00 5.97 -2.16
CA LEU A 365 6.27 6.60 -3.26
C LEU A 365 5.96 5.60 -4.38
N ALA A 366 4.67 5.30 -4.55
CA ALA A 366 4.20 4.44 -5.63
C ALA A 366 3.66 5.30 -6.77
N ILE A 367 4.26 5.23 -7.96
CA ILE A 367 3.79 6.04 -9.07
C ILE A 367 2.61 5.32 -9.76
N LYS A 368 1.39 5.79 -9.49
CA LYS A 368 0.15 5.22 -10.04
C LYS A 368 -0.23 5.87 -11.36
N ARG A 369 -0.79 5.07 -12.27
CA ARG A 369 -1.22 5.52 -13.61
C ARG A 369 -2.16 6.73 -13.58
N ALA A 370 -3.08 6.76 -12.61
CA ALA A 370 -4.09 7.81 -12.48
C ALA A 370 -3.63 9.05 -11.69
N ALA A 371 -2.44 9.03 -11.08
CA ALA A 371 -1.92 10.18 -10.35
C ALA A 371 -1.40 11.24 -11.32
N HIS A 372 -1.60 12.52 -11.00
CA HIS A 372 -1.07 13.64 -11.79
C HIS A 372 0.44 13.54 -12.00
N LEU A 373 1.18 13.05 -11.00
CA LEU A 373 2.61 12.77 -11.10
C LEU A 373 2.96 11.91 -12.32
N ASN A 374 2.16 10.89 -12.60
CA ASN A 374 2.42 9.99 -13.72
C ASN A 374 1.99 10.60 -15.06
N ILE A 375 0.92 11.39 -15.07
CA ILE A 375 0.42 12.08 -16.26
C ILE A 375 1.45 13.12 -16.73
N GLU A 376 2.07 13.83 -15.78
CA GLU A 376 3.07 14.86 -16.04
C GLU A 376 4.51 14.38 -15.79
N MET A 377 4.78 13.07 -15.93
CA MET A 377 6.08 12.47 -15.55
C MET A 377 7.27 13.16 -16.25
N GLU A 378 7.12 13.57 -17.50
CA GLU A 378 8.16 14.29 -18.26
C GLU A 378 8.68 15.54 -17.52
N LYS A 379 7.81 16.22 -16.77
CA LYS A 379 8.16 17.42 -15.98
C LYS A 379 8.93 17.07 -14.70
N TYR A 380 8.68 15.91 -14.10
CA TYR A 380 9.20 15.54 -12.78
C TYR A 380 10.28 14.45 -12.81
N GLN A 381 10.59 13.87 -13.98
CA GLN A 381 11.49 12.72 -14.11
C GLN A 381 12.88 12.96 -13.49
N GLY A 382 13.42 14.19 -13.59
CA GLY A 382 14.71 14.56 -12.97
C GLY A 382 14.66 14.74 -11.45
N MET A 383 13.46 14.85 -10.87
CA MET A 383 13.23 15.09 -9.44
C MET A 383 12.83 13.83 -8.69
N VAL A 384 12.18 12.87 -9.36
CA VAL A 384 11.70 11.63 -8.73
C VAL A 384 12.79 10.56 -8.76
N LYS A 385 13.58 10.51 -7.68
CA LYS A 385 14.57 9.43 -7.47
C LYS A 385 13.95 8.16 -6.89
N GLY A 386 12.77 8.28 -6.27
CA GLY A 386 12.08 7.19 -5.59
C GLY A 386 12.65 6.90 -4.20
N SER A 387 12.00 5.98 -3.48
CA SER A 387 12.45 5.53 -2.17
C SER A 387 13.68 4.63 -2.28
N THR A 388 14.56 4.66 -1.29
CA THR A 388 15.72 3.76 -1.19
C THR A 388 15.65 2.90 0.06
N ASN A 389 16.40 1.81 0.08
CA ASN A 389 16.50 0.98 1.28
C ASN A 389 17.16 1.70 2.47
N GLU A 390 18.05 2.66 2.19
CA GLU A 390 18.67 3.51 3.22
C GLU A 390 17.65 4.44 3.88
N MET A 391 16.70 5.02 3.12
CA MET A 391 15.62 5.80 3.70
C MET A 391 14.75 4.96 4.65
N LEU A 392 14.43 3.72 4.27
CA LEU A 392 13.64 2.83 5.12
C LEU A 392 14.41 2.32 6.35
N ARG A 393 15.74 2.17 6.25
CA ARG A 393 16.62 1.90 7.41
C ARG A 393 16.57 3.03 8.41
N LEU A 394 16.69 4.26 7.92
CA LEU A 394 16.62 5.45 8.75
C LEU A 394 15.26 5.54 9.46
N VAL A 395 14.16 5.26 8.75
CA VAL A 395 12.82 5.18 9.36
C VAL A 395 12.75 4.13 10.47
N ASP A 396 13.25 2.92 10.24
CA ASP A 396 13.23 1.82 11.25
C ASP A 396 14.05 2.20 12.50
N GLU A 397 15.17 2.91 12.32
CA GLU A 397 15.98 3.47 13.41
C GLU A 397 15.21 4.51 14.22
N TYR A 398 14.59 5.51 13.56
CA TYR A 398 13.80 6.53 14.24
C TYR A 398 12.58 5.95 14.95
N ALA A 399 11.88 5.00 14.31
CA ALA A 399 10.76 4.29 14.92
C ALA A 399 11.21 3.56 16.19
N SER A 400 12.35 2.86 16.13
CA SER A 400 12.94 2.20 17.31
C SER A 400 13.31 3.19 18.42
N ASN A 401 13.89 4.34 18.07
CA ASN A 401 14.20 5.42 19.02
C ASN A 401 12.94 6.09 19.63
N MET A 402 11.80 5.95 18.95
CA MET A 402 10.48 6.34 19.45
C MET A 402 9.76 5.22 20.20
N GLU A 403 10.43 4.09 20.46
CA GLU A 403 9.85 2.90 21.13
C GLU A 403 8.68 2.30 20.34
N MET A 404 8.68 2.47 19.01
CA MET A 404 7.68 1.92 18.13
C MET A 404 8.10 0.58 17.53
N GLU A 405 7.13 -0.28 17.30
CA GLU A 405 7.28 -1.57 16.62
C GLU A 405 6.52 -1.56 15.29
N ALA A 406 7.10 -2.20 14.27
CA ALA A 406 6.40 -2.46 13.03
C ALA A 406 5.28 -3.48 13.25
N TYR A 407 4.03 -3.11 12.99
CA TYR A 407 2.86 -3.94 13.30
C TYR A 407 2.07 -4.41 12.08
N TYR A 408 2.22 -3.74 10.93
CA TYR A 408 1.69 -4.21 9.65
C TYR A 408 2.59 -3.74 8.52
N MET A 409 2.58 -4.49 7.42
CA MET A 409 3.29 -4.10 6.21
C MET A 409 2.64 -4.64 4.95
N TYR A 410 2.84 -3.93 3.84
CA TYR A 410 2.45 -4.42 2.54
C TYR A 410 3.31 -3.80 1.45
N ARG A 411 3.39 -4.50 0.33
CA ARG A 411 4.10 -4.04 -0.87
C ARG A 411 3.09 -3.71 -1.94
N GLN A 412 3.40 -2.76 -2.81
CA GLN A 412 2.54 -2.46 -3.95
C GLN A 412 3.29 -2.65 -5.25
N LYS A 413 2.54 -2.98 -6.31
CA LYS A 413 3.05 -2.87 -7.67
C LYS A 413 3.40 -1.41 -7.98
N ASN A 414 4.46 -1.22 -8.75
CA ASN A 414 4.98 0.08 -9.19
C ASN A 414 5.52 0.98 -8.06
N ILE A 415 6.04 0.38 -6.98
CA ILE A 415 6.94 1.10 -6.05
C ILE A 415 8.36 0.98 -6.61
N PRO A 416 9.05 2.09 -6.89
CA PRO A 416 10.44 2.05 -7.29
C PRO A 416 11.32 1.34 -6.27
N GLY A 417 12.20 0.46 -6.75
CA GLY A 417 13.05 -0.38 -5.92
C GLY A 417 12.35 -1.56 -5.25
N ASN A 418 11.08 -1.82 -5.59
CA ASN A 418 10.30 -2.95 -5.09
C ASN A 418 10.15 -2.97 -3.55
N LEU A 419 10.05 -1.79 -2.96
CA LEU A 419 10.01 -1.59 -1.50
C LEU A 419 8.59 -1.81 -0.92
N GLU A 420 8.44 -1.44 0.35
CA GLU A 420 7.26 -1.69 1.18
C GLU A 420 6.70 -0.40 1.79
N ASN A 421 5.47 -0.51 2.27
CA ASN A 421 4.85 0.43 3.18
C ASN A 421 4.72 -0.26 4.54
N ILE A 422 4.98 0.48 5.62
CA ILE A 422 5.08 -0.07 6.97
C ILE A 422 4.34 0.84 7.93
N GLY A 423 3.55 0.27 8.83
CA GLY A 423 3.10 0.97 10.02
C GLY A 423 3.93 0.62 11.22
N TYR A 424 4.35 1.65 11.93
CA TYR A 424 4.97 1.58 13.24
C TYR A 424 4.03 2.18 14.27
N CYS A 425 4.00 1.60 15.46
CA CYS A 425 3.30 2.20 16.59
C CYS A 425 3.98 1.85 17.90
N VAL A 426 3.76 2.67 18.93
CA VAL A 426 4.03 2.24 20.29
C VAL A 426 3.11 1.04 20.64
N PRO A 427 3.49 0.17 21.59
CA PRO A 427 2.67 -0.97 21.97
C PRO A 427 1.22 -0.57 22.31
N ASP A 428 0.26 -1.43 21.95
CA ASP A 428 -1.17 -1.29 22.21
C ASP A 428 -1.86 -0.12 21.48
N LYS A 429 -1.19 0.48 20.49
CA LYS A 429 -1.72 1.55 19.61
C LYS A 429 -1.71 1.13 18.14
N GLU A 430 -1.69 -0.16 17.85
CA GLU A 430 -1.83 -0.69 16.49
C GLU A 430 -3.13 -0.23 15.84
N CYS A 431 -3.12 0.02 14.53
CA CYS A 431 -4.36 0.16 13.78
C CYS A 431 -4.89 -1.21 13.38
N LEU A 432 -5.93 -1.66 14.07
CA LEU A 432 -6.52 -2.98 13.84
C LEU A 432 -7.15 -3.07 12.46
N TYR A 433 -7.80 -2.01 11.96
CA TYR A 433 -8.33 -1.99 10.60
C TYR A 433 -7.26 -2.27 9.55
N ASN A 434 -6.06 -1.66 9.68
CA ASN A 434 -4.95 -1.83 8.74
C ASN A 434 -4.44 -3.28 8.66
N ILE A 435 -4.45 -4.00 9.78
CA ILE A 435 -4.13 -5.42 9.81
C ILE A 435 -5.24 -6.21 9.11
N LEU A 436 -6.50 -6.00 9.49
CA LEU A 436 -7.63 -6.80 9.00
C LEU A 436 -7.86 -6.65 7.48
N ILE A 437 -7.72 -5.44 6.94
CA ILE A 437 -7.84 -5.20 5.49
C ILE A 437 -6.73 -5.88 4.67
N MET A 438 -5.55 -6.05 5.27
CA MET A 438 -4.41 -6.73 4.66
C MET A 438 -4.47 -8.25 4.87
N GLU A 439 -4.94 -8.71 6.01
CA GLU A 439 -5.01 -10.15 6.26
C GLU A 439 -6.17 -10.82 5.56
N GLU A 440 -7.23 -10.08 5.21
CA GLU A 440 -8.39 -10.60 4.48
C GLU A 440 -8.96 -11.87 5.14
N LYS A 441 -9.03 -11.85 6.48
CA LYS A 441 -9.60 -12.95 7.28
C LYS A 441 -11.08 -12.73 7.61
N GLN A 442 -11.54 -11.49 7.60
CA GLN A 442 -12.94 -11.10 7.84
C GLN A 442 -13.46 -10.20 6.72
N ASP A 443 -14.77 -10.02 6.71
CA ASP A 443 -15.43 -9.10 5.80
C ASP A 443 -15.00 -7.65 6.08
N ILE A 444 -14.75 -6.92 4.99
CA ILE A 444 -14.55 -5.47 5.01
C ILE A 444 -15.68 -4.89 4.17
N ILE A 445 -16.64 -4.26 4.83
CA ILE A 445 -17.80 -3.67 4.17
C ILE A 445 -17.56 -2.18 4.02
N SER A 446 -17.45 -1.74 2.77
CA SER A 446 -16.99 -0.39 2.45
C SER A 446 -18.10 0.44 1.80
N CYS A 447 -18.48 1.57 2.37
CA CYS A 447 -19.49 2.48 1.84
C CYS A 447 -18.86 3.76 1.26
N GLY A 448 -19.56 4.40 0.32
CA GLY A 448 -19.11 5.65 -0.31
C GLY A 448 -18.57 5.51 -1.74
N ALA A 449 -18.36 6.64 -2.42
CA ALA A 449 -17.90 6.67 -3.80
C ALA A 449 -16.47 6.08 -3.93
N GLY A 450 -16.31 5.14 -4.87
CA GLY A 450 -15.05 4.43 -5.10
C GLY A 450 -14.66 3.42 -4.01
N ALA A 451 -15.54 3.17 -3.03
CA ALA A 451 -15.33 2.16 -2.00
C ALA A 451 -15.40 0.73 -2.60
N SER A 452 -14.64 -0.19 -2.01
CA SER A 452 -14.61 -1.60 -2.42
C SER A 452 -14.83 -2.49 -1.21
N SER A 453 -15.97 -3.18 -1.18
CA SER A 453 -16.25 -4.22 -0.19
C SER A 453 -15.48 -5.49 -0.53
N LYS A 454 -15.00 -6.18 0.50
CA LYS A 454 -14.42 -7.52 0.40
C LYS A 454 -15.23 -8.47 1.28
N TYR A 455 -15.69 -9.57 0.68
CA TYR A 455 -16.39 -10.65 1.36
C TYR A 455 -15.48 -11.87 1.41
N VAL A 456 -15.22 -12.38 2.61
CA VAL A 456 -14.33 -13.51 2.86
C VAL A 456 -15.18 -14.74 3.14
N PHE A 457 -15.07 -15.73 2.26
CA PHE A 457 -15.76 -17.01 2.38
C PHE A 457 -14.81 -18.12 2.82
N GLU A 458 -15.37 -19.30 3.10
CA GLU A 458 -14.62 -20.51 3.39
C GLU A 458 -13.51 -20.78 2.36
N GLN A 459 -12.45 -21.47 2.82
CA GLN A 459 -11.29 -21.83 2.00
C GLN A 459 -10.55 -20.61 1.39
N GLY A 460 -10.77 -19.40 1.93
CA GLY A 460 -10.06 -18.19 1.52
C GLY A 460 -10.53 -17.60 0.18
N ARG A 461 -11.74 -17.96 -0.29
CA ARG A 461 -12.34 -17.30 -1.45
C ARG A 461 -12.75 -15.88 -1.08
N ILE A 462 -12.31 -14.90 -1.87
CA ILE A 462 -12.62 -13.48 -1.65
C ILE A 462 -13.40 -12.94 -2.84
N GLU A 463 -14.58 -12.40 -2.57
CA GLU A 463 -15.37 -11.66 -3.56
C GLU A 463 -15.29 -10.17 -3.28
N ARG A 464 -15.47 -9.36 -4.32
CA ARG A 464 -15.44 -7.90 -4.18
C ARG A 464 -16.65 -7.27 -4.86
N THR A 465 -17.16 -6.23 -4.21
CA THR A 465 -18.14 -5.32 -4.81
C THR A 465 -17.57 -3.91 -4.80
N GLU A 466 -17.59 -3.26 -5.95
CA GLU A 466 -17.07 -1.90 -6.10
C GLU A 466 -18.20 -0.90 -6.35
N ASN A 467 -18.13 0.21 -5.62
CA ASN A 467 -18.91 1.40 -5.89
C ASN A 467 -18.27 2.21 -7.01
N VAL A 468 -19.12 2.92 -7.77
CA VAL A 468 -18.63 3.84 -8.81
C VAL A 468 -17.80 4.96 -8.18
N LYS A 469 -16.72 5.35 -8.87
CA LYS A 469 -15.80 6.40 -8.39
C LYS A 469 -16.33 7.81 -8.57
N ASN A 470 -17.11 8.05 -9.63
CA ASN A 470 -17.64 9.37 -9.94
C ASN A 470 -18.73 9.76 -8.93
N LEU A 471 -18.65 10.98 -8.40
CA LEU A 471 -19.52 11.48 -7.34
C LEU A 471 -20.99 11.52 -7.75
N ASP A 472 -21.30 12.13 -8.89
CA ASP A 472 -22.69 12.28 -9.35
C ASP A 472 -23.31 10.92 -9.71
N HIS A 473 -22.52 10.00 -10.28
CA HIS A 473 -23.00 8.64 -10.52
C HIS A 473 -23.29 7.89 -9.22
N TYR A 474 -22.45 8.04 -8.19
CA TYR A 474 -22.72 7.42 -6.89
C TYR A 474 -24.01 7.96 -6.27
N ILE A 475 -24.19 9.28 -6.26
CA ILE A 475 -25.40 9.94 -5.73
C ILE A 475 -26.66 9.47 -6.47
N ASN A 476 -26.64 9.52 -7.80
CA ASN A 476 -27.83 9.26 -8.62
C ASN A 476 -28.14 7.76 -8.81
N ARG A 477 -27.16 6.88 -8.59
CA ARG A 477 -27.29 5.41 -8.78
C ARG A 477 -27.07 4.65 -7.48
N ILE A 478 -27.39 5.26 -6.34
CA ILE A 478 -27.16 4.66 -5.03
C ILE A 478 -27.87 3.32 -4.85
N ASP A 479 -29.08 3.18 -5.38
CA ASP A 479 -29.84 1.92 -5.31
C ASP A 479 -29.14 0.78 -6.07
N GLU A 480 -28.50 1.10 -7.21
CA GLU A 480 -27.67 0.13 -7.93
C GLU A 480 -26.44 -0.28 -7.10
N MET A 481 -25.80 0.64 -6.38
CA MET A 481 -24.64 0.32 -5.53
C MET A 481 -25.05 -0.64 -4.40
N ILE A 482 -26.22 -0.39 -3.80
CA ILE A 482 -26.82 -1.26 -2.79
C ILE A 482 -27.13 -2.65 -3.37
N ASP A 483 -27.73 -2.73 -4.55
CA ASP A 483 -28.07 -4.01 -5.18
C ASP A 483 -26.83 -4.84 -5.54
N ARG A 484 -25.72 -4.19 -5.91
CA ARG A 484 -24.44 -4.90 -6.11
C ARG A 484 -23.93 -5.57 -4.82
N LYS A 485 -24.16 -4.99 -3.65
CA LYS A 485 -23.76 -5.59 -2.35
C LYS A 485 -24.68 -6.75 -1.97
N ARG A 486 -25.97 -6.63 -2.27
CA ARG A 486 -26.97 -7.68 -2.03
C ARG A 486 -26.60 -9.04 -2.64
N LYS A 487 -25.79 -9.06 -3.69
CA LYS A 487 -25.31 -10.30 -4.33
C LYS A 487 -24.54 -11.25 -3.38
N TYR A 488 -23.89 -10.71 -2.35
CA TYR A 488 -22.98 -11.47 -1.47
C TYR A 488 -23.41 -11.48 0.00
N LEU A 489 -24.62 -11.00 0.28
CA LEU A 489 -25.32 -11.10 1.56
C LEU A 489 -26.35 -12.21 1.47
#